data_AF-A0A6A4NTC2-F1
#
_entry.id   AF-A0A6A4NTC2-F1
#
_cell.length_a   1.000
_cell.length_b   1.000
_cell.length_c   1.000
_cell.angle_alpha   90.00
_cell.angle_beta   90.00
_cell.angle_gamma   90.00
#
_symmetry.space_group_name_H-M   'P 1'
#
loop_
_entity.id
_entity.type
_entity.pdbx_description
1 polymer ?
#
loop_
_entity_poly.entity_id
_entity_poly.type
_entity_poly.pdbx_seq_one_letter_code
_entity_poly.pdbx_strand_id
1 'polypeptide(L)' 'MAVALNGMKVSQAYLEGKAVKETKALMAELCRHFYTLGWVSGTGGSITMKVHDHSIPKPHQIILLAPSGL' A
#
# COMPACT_ATOMS: atom_id res chain seq x y z
N MET A 1 -5.57 1.63 -5.75
CA MET A 1 -4.91 1.56 -4.42
C MET A 1 -5.28 2.78 -3.63
N ALA A 2 -5.79 2.59 -2.42
CA ALA A 2 -6.12 3.67 -1.50
C ALA A 2 -4.98 3.85 -0.50
N VAL A 3 -4.70 5.08 -0.11
CA VAL A 3 -3.70 5.40 0.92
C VAL A 3 -4.46 5.77 2.18
N ALA A 4 -4.26 5.01 3.26
CA ALA A 4 -4.77 5.40 4.57
C ALA A 4 -3.73 6.26 5.27
N LEU A 5 -4.11 7.49 5.61
CA LEU A 5 -3.30 8.40 6.41
C LEU A 5 -3.79 8.31 7.85
N ASN A 6 -2.87 8.06 8.80
CA ASN A 6 -3.15 8.41 10.20
C ASN A 6 -3.44 9.91 10.24
N GLY A 7 -4.42 10.35 11.04
CA GLY A 7 -5.06 11.68 11.03
C GLY A 7 -4.19 12.94 11.27
N MET A 8 -2.92 12.93 10.87
CA MET A 8 -2.01 14.06 10.78
C MET A 8 -1.91 14.52 9.32
N LYS A 9 -1.69 15.83 9.12
CA LYS A 9 -1.40 16.40 7.78
C LYS A 9 -0.10 15.80 7.25
N VAL A 10 -0.19 14.72 6.48
CA VAL A 10 0.96 14.10 5.80
C VAL A 10 1.31 14.97 4.59
N SER A 11 2.59 15.32 4.47
CA SER A 11 3.09 16.08 3.32
C SER A 11 2.93 15.28 2.03
N GLN A 12 2.44 15.93 0.96
CA GLN A 12 2.34 15.35 -0.38
C GLN A 12 3.69 14.77 -0.85
N ALA A 13 4.81 15.37 -0.45
CA ALA A 13 6.15 14.89 -0.78
C ALA A 13 6.42 13.47 -0.27
N TYR A 14 5.85 13.08 0.87
CA TYR A 14 6.00 11.73 1.42
C TYR A 14 5.23 10.69 0.59
N LEU A 15 4.12 11.07 -0.03
CA LEU A 15 3.32 10.19 -0.90
C LEU A 15 3.97 9.93 -2.26
N GLU A 16 4.83 10.85 -2.70
CA GLU A 16 5.54 10.79 -3.98
C GLU A 16 6.94 10.17 -3.87
N GLY A 17 7.34 9.83 -2.64
CA GLY A 17 8.62 9.19 -2.32
C GLY A 17 8.84 7.87 -3.05
N LYS A 18 10.12 7.56 -3.31
CA LYS A 18 10.54 6.35 -4.01
C LYS A 18 10.02 5.08 -3.32
N ALA A 19 10.14 5.00 -1.99
CA ALA A 19 9.69 3.85 -1.21
C ALA A 19 8.18 3.60 -1.36
N VAL A 20 7.36 4.66 -1.44
CA VAL A 20 5.91 4.53 -1.67
C VAL A 20 5.63 3.97 -3.06
N LYS A 21 6.33 4.46 -4.10
CA LYS A 21 6.17 3.99 -5.49
C LYS A 21 6.56 2.53 -5.63
N GLU A 22 7.69 2.12 -5.07
CA GLU A 22 8.15 0.73 -5.08
C GLU A 22 7.18 -0.19 -4.31
N THR A 23 6.69 0.25 -3.14
CA THR A 23 5.72 -0.52 -2.35
C THR A 23 4.40 -0.69 -3.13
N LYS A 24 3.92 0.35 -3.83
CA LYS A 24 2.73 0.25 -4.71
C LYS A 24 2.94 -0.76 -5.84
N ALA A 25 4.09 -0.73 -6.51
CA ALA A 25 4.40 -1.70 -7.56
C ALA A 25 4.43 -3.13 -7.01
N LEU A 26 5.07 -3.34 -5.86
CA LEU A 26 5.12 -4.64 -5.19
C LEU A 26 3.72 -5.14 -4.80
N MET A 27 2.87 -4.28 -4.24
CA MET A 27 1.49 -4.65 -3.91
C MET A 27 0.69 -5.10 -5.14
N ALA A 28 0.91 -4.47 -6.29
CA ALA A 28 0.22 -4.82 -7.54
C ALA A 28 0.67 -6.22 -8.03
N GLU A 29 1.97 -6.50 -7.99
CA GLU A 29 2.51 -7.82 -8.35
C GLU A 29 2.03 -8.91 -7.38
N LEU A 30 1.99 -8.64 -6.07
CA LEU A 30 1.45 -9.57 -5.08
C LEU A 30 -0.03 -9.87 -5.31
N CYS A 31 -0.82 -8.84 -5.58
CA CYS A 31 -2.24 -8.99 -5.93
C CYS A 31 -2.40 -9.92 -7.15
N ARG A 32 -1.64 -9.67 -8.23
CA ARG A 32 -1.65 -10.53 -9.42
C ARG A 32 -1.27 -11.97 -9.09
N HIS A 33 -0.22 -12.18 -8.29
CA HIS A 33 0.21 -13.52 -7.89
C HIS A 33 -0.85 -14.25 -7.08
N PHE A 34 -1.54 -13.57 -6.15
CA PHE A 34 -2.59 -14.20 -5.34
C PHE A 34 -3.76 -14.70 -6.19
N TYR A 35 -4.16 -13.94 -7.20
CA TYR A 35 -5.17 -14.40 -8.16
C TYR A 35 -4.65 -15.52 -9.07
N THR A 36 -3.41 -15.40 -9.55
CA THR A 36 -2.80 -16.40 -10.45
C THR A 36 -2.64 -17.76 -9.76
N LEU A 37 -2.27 -17.76 -8.48
CA LEU A 37 -2.11 -18.97 -7.67
C LEU A 37 -3.44 -19.52 -7.13
N GLY A 38 -4.57 -18.82 -7.37
CA GLY A 38 -5.88 -19.21 -6.86
C GLY A 38 -6.06 -19.05 -5.36
N TRP A 39 -5.19 -18.27 -4.70
CA TRP A 39 -5.27 -18.02 -3.25
C TRP A 39 -6.44 -17.11 -2.87
N VAL A 40 -6.91 -16.32 -3.83
CA VAL A 40 -8.08 -15.46 -3.70
C VAL A 40 -9.04 -15.80 -4.83
N SER A 41 -10.28 -16.13 -4.49
CA SER A 41 -11.39 -16.28 -5.44
C SER A 41 -12.47 -15.23 -5.15
N GLY A 42 -12.76 -14.37 -6.12
CA GLY A 42 -13.71 -13.25 -5.98
C GLY A 42 -13.08 -11.92 -5.53
N THR A 43 -13.89 -11.02 -4.97
CA THR A 43 -13.49 -9.68 -4.50
C THR A 43 -13.08 -9.63 -3.03
N GLY A 44 -13.13 -10.79 -2.35
CA GLY A 44 -12.72 -10.92 -0.94
C GLY A 44 -11.20 -10.88 -0.79
N GLY A 45 -10.72 -10.23 0.27
CA GLY A 45 -9.29 -10.12 0.58
C GLY A 45 -8.76 -8.70 0.41
N SER A 46 -7.72 -8.37 1.19
CA SER A 46 -7.02 -7.09 1.10
C SER A 46 -5.53 -7.29 1.35
N ILE A 47 -4.73 -6.44 0.71
CA ILE A 47 -3.29 -6.36 0.96
C ILE A 47 -3.06 -5.04 1.66
N THR A 48 -2.44 -5.10 2.84
CA THR A 48 -2.03 -3.92 3.61
C THR A 48 -0.52 -3.96 3.77
N MET A 49 0.17 -2.90 3.38
CA MET A 49 1.62 -2.81 3.48
C MET A 49 2.05 -1.49 4.11
N LYS A 50 2.92 -1.57 5.11
CA LYS A 50 3.58 -0.41 5.69
C LYS A 50 4.78 -0.03 4.83
N VAL A 51 4.85 1.22 4.40
CA VAL A 51 5.97 1.73 3.61
C VAL A 51 7.17 1.91 4.54
N HIS A 52 8.30 1.29 4.17
CA HIS A 52 9.54 1.38 4.92
C HIS A 52 10.42 2.52 4.37
N ASP A 53 10.03 3.76 4.65
CA ASP A 53 10.83 4.93 4.30
C ASP A 53 11.49 5.52 5.56
N HIS A 54 12.81 5.41 5.65
CA HIS A 54 13.57 5.91 6.78
C HIS A 54 13.57 7.44 6.89
N SER A 55 13.26 8.16 5.80
CA SER A 55 13.15 9.62 5.81
C SER A 55 11.87 10.12 6.48
N ILE A 56 10.88 9.24 6.66
CA ILE A 56 9.59 9.58 7.26
C ILE A 56 9.63 9.27 8.76
N PRO A 57 9.39 10.26 9.64
CA PRO A 57 9.35 10.03 11.08
C PRO A 57 8.27 9.01 11.46
N LYS A 58 8.51 8.21 12.51
CA LYS A 58 7.60 7.14 12.96
C LYS A 58 6.11 7.54 13.06
N PRO A 59 5.74 8.73 13.58
CA PRO A 59 4.33 9.14 13.63
C PRO A 59 3.66 9.33 12.27
N HIS A 60 4.45 9.53 11.21
CA HIS A 60 3.99 9.82 9.85
C HIS A 60 4.13 8.62 8.90
N GLN A 61 4.42 7.42 9.43
CA GLN A 61 4.57 6.23 8.59
C GLN A 61 3.30 5.97 7.77
N ILE A 62 3.52 5.64 6.50
CA ILE A 62 2.46 5.47 5.52
C ILE A 62 2.06 4.00 5.46
N ILE A 63 0.75 3.74 5.40
CA ILE A 63 0.18 2.43 5.15
C ILE A 63 -0.58 2.49 3.82
N LEU A 64 -0.22 1.59 2.91
CA LEU A 64 -0.90 1.39 1.64
C LEU A 64 -1.90 0.25 1.77
N LEU A 65 -3.11 0.47 1.25
CA LEU A 65 -4.14 -0.54 1.19
C LEU A 65 -4.58 -0.77 -0.27
N ALA A 66 -4.61 -2.03 -0.67
CA ALA A 66 -5.34 -2.43 -1.85
C ALA A 66 -6.85 -2.40 -1.49
N PRO A 67 -7.67 -1.58 -2.16
CA PRO A 67 -9.10 -1.58 -1.92
C PRO A 67 -9.67 -2.97 -2.26
N SER A 68 -10.46 -3.52 -1.35
CA SER A 68 -11.23 -4.75 -1.59
C SER A 68 -12.45 -4.42 -2.44
N GLY A 69 -12.61 -5.11 -3.57
CA GLY A 69 -13.65 -4.81 -4.56
C GLY A 69 -13.19 -3.79 -5.60
N LEU A 70 -13.06 -4.27 -6.83
CA LEU A 70 -13.17 -3.43 -8.04
C LEU A 70 -14.65 -3.25 -8.37
#